data_AF-A0A8W8HX70-F1
#
_entry.id   AF-A0A8W8HX70-F1
#
_cell.length_a   1.000
_cell.length_b   1.000
_cell.length_c   1.000
_cell.angle_alpha   90.00
_cell.angle_beta   90.00
_cell.angle_gamma   90.00
#
_symmetry.space_group_name_H-M   'P 1'
#
loop_
_entity.id
_entity.type
_entity.pdbx_description
1 polymer ?
#
loop_
_entity_poly.entity_id
_entity_poly.type
_entity_poly.pdbx_seq_one_letter_code
_entity_poly.pdbx_strand_id
1 'polypeptide(L)'
;MRQCYSAVLPQWVYRVPSCPNPRNYSQWIEASKRLNCYNRLDSTDVTEQAKVYHCLPSTFLNETVEFCGTNVPVSPGNCPIFNYRQQQVSNYPTYYNCSKFTSGCPTKMFHSKKVFMYPYCLKINCISKCFEAQIDCPDTLNSSNSKATTEIKPTHQM
;
A
#
# COMPACT_ATOMS: atom_id res chain seq x y z
N MET A 1 1.63 17.23 11.77
CA MET A 1 1.43 16.38 10.58
C MET A 1 2.62 15.44 10.47
N ARG A 2 2.43 14.12 10.59
CA ARG A 2 3.53 13.14 10.56
C ARG A 2 3.94 12.93 9.10
N GLN A 3 5.12 13.42 8.72
CA GLN A 3 5.57 13.46 7.34
C GLN A 3 6.30 12.17 6.98
N CYS A 4 5.63 11.32 6.20
CA CYS A 4 6.14 10.03 5.75
C CYS A 4 6.65 10.11 4.31
N TYR A 5 7.80 10.73 4.01
CA TYR A 5 8.43 10.67 2.67
C TYR A 5 9.95 10.86 2.81
N SER A 6 10.78 10.10 2.08
CA SER A 6 12.25 10.20 2.20
C SER A 6 13.05 9.94 0.93
N ALA A 7 12.46 9.40 -0.14
CA ALA A 7 13.22 8.96 -1.32
C ALA A 7 12.81 9.69 -2.61
N VAL A 8 13.73 9.77 -3.57
CA VAL A 8 13.43 10.32 -4.90
C VAL A 8 12.67 9.27 -5.71
N LEU A 9 11.48 9.62 -6.20
CA LEU A 9 10.68 8.77 -7.08
C LEU A 9 10.96 9.09 -8.55
N PRO A 10 10.71 8.15 -9.47
CA PRO A 10 10.68 8.45 -10.90
C PRO A 10 9.65 9.54 -11.20
N GLN A 11 9.92 10.36 -12.22
CA GLN A 11 9.07 11.51 -12.56
C GLN A 11 7.63 11.14 -13.00
N TRP A 12 7.41 9.90 -13.42
CA TRP A 12 6.12 9.36 -13.83
C TRP A 12 5.35 8.65 -12.70
N VAL A 13 5.89 8.68 -11.47
CA VAL A 13 5.29 8.08 -10.27
C VAL A 13 4.91 9.19 -9.30
N TYR A 14 3.67 9.17 -8.83
CA TYR A 14 3.13 10.24 -8.01
C TYR A 14 2.76 9.72 -6.63
N ARG A 15 3.12 10.45 -5.59
CA ARG A 15 2.69 10.14 -4.22
C ARG A 15 1.22 10.48 -4.05
N VAL A 16 0.50 9.58 -3.39
CA VAL A 16 -0.86 9.82 -2.97
C VAL A 16 -0.99 9.52 -1.48
N PRO A 17 -1.86 10.24 -0.74
CA PRO A 17 -2.09 9.94 0.67
C PRO A 17 -2.61 8.52 0.89
N SER A 18 -3.44 8.03 -0.04
CA SER A 18 -3.99 6.68 -0.06
C SER A 18 -4.52 6.35 -1.45
N CYS A 19 -4.71 5.06 -1.74
CA CYS A 19 -5.36 4.64 -2.98
C CYS A 19 -6.86 4.96 -3.00
N PRO A 20 -7.47 5.03 -4.20
CA PRO A 20 -8.92 5.15 -4.33
C PRO A 20 -9.67 4.08 -3.52
N ASN A 21 -10.90 4.38 -3.09
CA ASN A 21 -11.66 3.46 -2.25
C ASN A 21 -11.81 2.10 -2.95
N PRO A 22 -11.33 0.98 -2.36
CA PRO A 22 -11.38 -0.34 -3.00
C PRO A 22 -12.80 -0.83 -3.32
N ARG A 23 -13.82 -0.30 -2.63
CA ARG A 23 -15.24 -0.59 -2.87
C ARG A 23 -15.92 0.34 -3.87
N ASN A 24 -15.20 1.32 -4.41
CA ASN A 24 -15.73 2.27 -5.39
C ASN A 24 -14.87 2.25 -6.66
N TYR A 25 -15.21 1.34 -7.58
CA TYR A 25 -14.47 1.16 -8.83
C TYR A 25 -14.43 2.43 -9.70
N SER A 26 -15.46 3.28 -9.65
CA SER A 26 -15.47 4.54 -10.41
C SER A 26 -14.31 5.46 -10.03
N GLN A 27 -13.90 5.49 -8.75
CA GLN A 27 -12.74 6.29 -8.32
C GLN A 27 -11.42 5.77 -8.92
N TRP A 28 -11.30 4.46 -9.14
CA TRP A 28 -10.13 3.87 -9.81
C TRP A 28 -10.09 4.26 -11.29
N ILE A 29 -11.25 4.27 -11.96
CA ILE A 29 -11.38 4.75 -13.34
C ILE A 29 -11.03 6.25 -13.44
N GLU A 30 -11.54 7.07 -12.53
CA GLU A 30 -11.27 8.51 -12.50
C GLU A 30 -9.79 8.81 -12.24
N ALA A 31 -9.15 8.09 -11.31
CA ALA A 31 -7.72 8.23 -11.06
C ALA A 31 -6.88 7.81 -12.28
N SER A 32 -7.25 6.71 -12.95
CA SER A 32 -6.64 6.28 -14.21
C SER A 32 -6.70 7.35 -15.29
N LYS A 33 -7.86 8.00 -15.44
CA LYS A 33 -8.06 9.10 -16.41
C LYS A 33 -7.23 10.32 -16.04
N ARG A 34 -7.22 10.74 -14.77
CA ARG A 34 -6.42 11.87 -14.28
C ARG A 34 -4.93 11.68 -14.56
N LEU A 35 -4.44 10.45 -14.47
CA LEU A 35 -3.04 10.10 -14.72
C LEU A 35 -2.74 9.80 -16.21
N ASN A 36 -3.74 9.91 -17.09
CA ASN A 36 -3.62 9.57 -18.51
C ASN A 36 -3.12 8.13 -18.75
N CYS A 37 -3.52 7.19 -17.89
CA CYS A 37 -3.37 5.77 -18.18
C CYS A 37 -4.52 5.39 -19.13
N TYR A 38 -4.29 5.57 -20.44
CA TYR A 38 -5.33 5.46 -21.48
C TYR A 38 -5.90 4.05 -21.68
N ASN A 39 -5.24 3.03 -21.14
CA ASN A 39 -5.76 1.68 -21.23
C ASN A 39 -6.84 1.42 -20.17
N ARG A 40 -7.89 0.69 -20.57
CA ARG A 40 -9.01 0.46 -19.68
C ARG A 40 -8.68 -0.58 -18.62
N LEU A 41 -8.98 -0.25 -17.36
CA LEU A 41 -8.80 -1.17 -16.23
C LEU A 41 -9.65 -2.45 -16.35
N ASP A 42 -10.80 -2.37 -17.01
CA ASP A 42 -11.73 -3.50 -17.21
C ASP A 42 -11.40 -4.39 -18.42
N SER A 43 -10.53 -3.92 -19.32
CA SER A 43 -10.21 -4.65 -20.56
C SER A 43 -9.46 -5.95 -20.32
N THR A 44 -9.68 -6.93 -21.17
CA THR A 44 -8.88 -8.17 -21.21
C THR A 44 -7.91 -8.20 -22.40
N ASP A 45 -7.93 -7.16 -23.24
CA ASP A 45 -7.01 -7.05 -24.37
C ASP A 45 -5.56 -6.90 -23.87
N VAL A 46 -4.65 -7.69 -24.43
CA VAL A 46 -3.24 -7.77 -24.01
C VAL A 46 -2.51 -6.46 -24.28
N THR A 47 -2.82 -5.74 -25.36
CA THR A 47 -2.23 -4.44 -25.67
C THR A 47 -2.69 -3.38 -24.67
N GLU A 48 -3.95 -3.46 -24.24
CA GLU A 48 -4.47 -2.61 -23.17
C GLU A 48 -3.95 -3.04 -21.78
N GLN A 49 -3.28 -4.18 -21.63
CA GLN A 49 -2.64 -4.55 -20.36
C GLN A 49 -1.24 -3.96 -20.16
N ALA A 50 -0.62 -3.42 -21.21
CA ALA A 50 0.78 -2.96 -21.18
C ALA A 50 1.00 -1.70 -20.34
N LYS A 51 -0.04 -0.88 -20.12
CA LYS A 51 0.06 0.40 -19.42
C LYS A 51 -1.26 0.78 -18.74
N VAL A 52 -1.61 0.09 -17.66
CA VAL A 52 -2.82 0.32 -16.87
C VAL A 52 -2.50 1.10 -15.60
N TYR A 53 -3.52 1.70 -14.99
CA TYR A 53 -3.34 2.40 -13.72
C TYR A 53 -3.06 1.42 -12.57
N HIS A 54 -2.10 1.80 -11.73
CA HIS A 54 -1.79 1.16 -10.46
C HIS A 54 -1.77 2.20 -9.36
N CYS A 55 -2.28 1.84 -8.20
CA CYS A 55 -2.01 2.52 -6.95
C CYS A 55 -1.59 1.48 -5.93
N LEU A 56 -0.38 1.62 -5.38
CA LEU A 56 0.27 0.60 -4.56
C LEU A 56 1.13 1.20 -3.44
N PRO A 57 1.24 0.52 -2.30
CA PRO A 57 2.32 0.75 -1.37
C PRO A 57 3.69 0.56 -2.02
N SER A 58 4.65 1.35 -1.56
CA SER A 58 6.04 1.29 -2.00
C SER A 58 6.80 0.15 -1.30
N THR A 59 7.93 -0.32 -1.86
CA THR A 59 8.78 -1.35 -1.22
C THR A 59 9.33 -0.94 0.15
N PHE A 60 9.29 0.35 0.50
CA PHE A 60 9.67 0.85 1.82
C PHE A 60 8.50 0.95 2.80
N LEU A 61 7.27 0.67 2.35
CA LEU A 61 6.03 0.68 3.12
C LEU A 61 5.81 1.96 3.95
N ASN A 62 6.41 3.06 3.51
CA ASN A 62 6.29 4.38 4.12
C ASN A 62 5.48 5.36 3.26
N GLU A 63 5.02 4.95 2.09
CA GLU A 63 4.26 5.78 1.18
C GLU A 63 3.43 4.93 0.23
N THR A 64 2.39 5.55 -0.31
CA THR A 64 1.56 5.01 -1.38
C THR A 64 1.80 5.84 -2.63
N VAL A 65 1.88 5.18 -3.79
CA VAL A 65 2.11 5.83 -5.07
C VAL A 65 1.09 5.40 -6.10
N GLU A 66 0.81 6.27 -7.06
CA GLU A 66 0.08 5.98 -8.28
C GLU A 66 0.97 6.14 -9.51
N PHE A 67 0.78 5.27 -10.51
CA PHE A 67 1.54 5.25 -11.75
C PHE A 67 0.79 4.47 -12.84
N CYS A 68 1.19 4.65 -14.10
CA CYS A 68 0.77 3.75 -15.17
C CYS A 68 1.83 2.67 -15.37
N GLY A 69 1.46 1.40 -15.29
CA GLY A 69 2.40 0.29 -15.37
C GLY A 69 1.86 -0.95 -16.09
N THR A 70 2.75 -1.90 -16.35
CA THR A 70 2.39 -3.19 -16.94
C THR A 70 1.57 -3.98 -15.94
N ASN A 71 0.44 -4.52 -16.38
CA ASN A 71 -0.34 -5.45 -15.59
C ASN A 71 0.38 -6.81 -15.49
N VAL A 72 0.57 -7.32 -14.28
CA VAL A 72 1.33 -8.56 -14.03
C VAL A 72 0.53 -9.54 -13.18
N PRO A 73 0.71 -10.86 -13.34
CA PRO A 73 0.12 -11.83 -12.43
C PRO A 73 0.77 -11.72 -11.04
N VAL A 74 -0.06 -11.77 -10.00
CA VAL A 74 0.33 -11.80 -8.60
C VAL A 74 -0.02 -13.17 -8.06
N SER A 75 1.00 -13.93 -7.68
CA SER A 75 0.84 -15.28 -7.12
C SER A 75 0.11 -15.24 -5.77
N PRO A 76 -0.61 -16.32 -5.40
CA PRO A 76 -1.17 -16.48 -4.05
C PRO A 76 -0.13 -16.20 -2.95
N GLY A 77 -0.58 -15.69 -1.81
CA GLY A 77 0.28 -15.34 -0.68
C GLY A 77 1.02 -14.01 -0.83
N ASN A 78 0.72 -13.21 -1.86
CA ASN A 78 1.42 -11.97 -2.15
C ASN A 78 0.51 -10.77 -2.39
N CYS A 79 0.96 -9.61 -1.93
CA CYS A 79 0.42 -8.29 -2.28
C CYS A 79 1.34 -7.61 -3.31
N PRO A 80 0.81 -6.94 -4.35
CA PRO A 80 1.62 -6.16 -5.26
C PRO A 80 2.16 -4.90 -4.57
N ILE A 81 3.42 -4.55 -4.85
CA ILE A 81 4.06 -3.32 -4.35
C ILE A 81 4.85 -2.63 -5.46
N PHE A 82 5.00 -1.32 -5.36
CA PHE A 82 5.86 -0.55 -6.26
C PHE A 82 7.31 -0.57 -5.78
N ASN A 83 8.21 -1.12 -6.59
CA ASN A 83 9.63 -1.22 -6.28
C ASN A 83 10.47 -0.23 -7.06
N TYR A 84 11.23 0.56 -6.31
CA TYR A 84 12.21 1.51 -6.81
C TYR A 84 13.53 1.46 -6.00
N ARG A 85 13.80 0.36 -5.29
CA ARG A 85 15.08 0.18 -4.58
C ARG A 85 16.24 0.23 -5.56
N GLN A 86 17.33 0.91 -5.17
CA GLN A 86 18.61 0.92 -5.89
C GLN A 86 18.48 1.27 -7.38
N GLN A 87 17.55 2.18 -7.73
CA GLN A 87 17.26 2.58 -9.12
C GLN A 87 16.79 1.43 -10.05
N GLN A 88 16.42 0.26 -9.51
CA GLN A 88 15.70 -0.79 -10.24
C GLN A 88 14.22 -0.41 -10.38
N VAL A 89 13.99 0.74 -11.01
CA VAL A 89 12.66 1.27 -11.27
C VAL A 89 12.05 0.42 -12.38
N SER A 90 11.16 -0.48 -11.98
CA SER A 90 10.34 -1.23 -12.94
C SER A 90 9.03 -0.49 -13.17
N ASN A 91 8.57 -0.46 -14.42
CA ASN A 91 7.23 0.01 -14.76
C ASN A 91 6.14 -1.03 -14.47
N TYR A 92 6.42 -2.01 -13.61
CA TYR A 92 5.48 -3.06 -13.23
C TYR A 92 5.57 -3.34 -11.72
N PRO A 93 4.45 -3.73 -11.09
CA PRO A 93 4.44 -4.14 -9.68
C PRO A 93 5.33 -5.35 -9.41
N THR A 94 6.02 -5.35 -8.27
CA THR A 94 6.63 -6.54 -7.68
C THR A 94 5.72 -7.08 -6.57
N TYR A 95 6.25 -7.88 -5.65
CA TYR A 95 5.44 -8.54 -4.62
C TYR A 95 6.01 -8.41 -3.22
N TYR A 96 5.09 -8.41 -2.25
CA TYR A 96 5.34 -8.54 -0.83
C TYR A 96 4.64 -9.80 -0.33
N ASN A 97 5.37 -10.68 0.36
CA ASN A 97 4.80 -11.89 0.95
C ASN A 97 3.91 -11.54 2.15
N CYS A 98 2.60 -11.76 2.03
CA CYS A 98 1.61 -11.41 3.06
C CYS A 98 1.22 -12.59 3.97
N SER A 99 2.05 -13.63 4.08
CA SER A 99 1.79 -14.79 4.95
C SER A 99 1.61 -14.44 6.43
N LYS A 100 2.17 -13.30 6.87
CA LYS A 100 2.02 -12.77 8.22
C LYS A 100 0.77 -11.92 8.43
N PHE A 101 -0.09 -11.77 7.41
CA PHE A 101 -1.35 -11.06 7.60
C PHE A 101 -2.29 -11.92 8.44
N THR A 102 -2.99 -11.28 9.37
CA THR A 102 -4.05 -11.94 10.15
C THR A 102 -5.26 -12.29 9.27
N SER A 103 -5.49 -11.54 8.19
CA SER A 103 -6.52 -11.80 7.19
C SER A 103 -6.28 -11.02 5.89
N GLY A 104 -7.02 -11.36 4.83
CA GLY A 104 -7.06 -10.55 3.60
C GLY A 104 -5.88 -10.70 2.64
N CYS A 105 -4.92 -11.58 2.94
CA CYS A 105 -3.87 -11.96 2.00
C CYS A 105 -4.47 -12.78 0.83
N PRO A 106 -4.14 -12.48 -0.44
CA PRO A 106 -4.72 -13.18 -1.59
C PRO A 106 -4.43 -14.69 -1.58
N THR A 107 -5.47 -15.52 -1.78
CA THR A 107 -5.34 -16.99 -1.83
C THR A 107 -5.37 -17.56 -3.24
N LYS A 108 -5.71 -16.73 -4.24
CA LYS A 108 -5.75 -17.09 -5.66
C LYS A 108 -4.91 -16.10 -6.45
N MET A 109 -4.38 -16.55 -7.58
CA MET A 109 -3.70 -15.66 -8.52
C MET A 109 -4.67 -14.59 -9.01
N PHE A 110 -4.18 -13.36 -9.11
CA PHE A 110 -4.91 -12.26 -9.71
C PHE A 110 -3.96 -11.32 -10.46
N HIS A 111 -4.51 -10.48 -11.32
CA HIS A 111 -3.74 -9.46 -12.03
C HIS A 111 -3.58 -8.19 -11.18
N SER A 112 -2.40 -7.59 -11.17
CA SER A 112 -2.07 -6.46 -10.29
C SER A 112 -3.02 -5.26 -10.41
N LYS A 113 -3.62 -5.02 -11.57
CA LYS A 113 -4.67 -3.99 -11.75
C LYS A 113 -5.94 -4.22 -10.92
N LYS A 114 -6.16 -5.45 -10.46
CA LYS A 114 -7.29 -5.87 -9.61
C LYS A 114 -6.94 -5.82 -8.11
N VAL A 115 -5.87 -5.13 -7.72
CA VAL A 115 -5.49 -4.98 -6.30
C VAL A 115 -6.61 -4.37 -5.44
N PHE A 116 -7.52 -3.59 -6.03
CA PHE A 116 -8.71 -3.08 -5.34
C PHE A 116 -9.61 -4.19 -4.75
N MET A 117 -9.51 -5.43 -5.24
CA MET A 117 -10.20 -6.57 -4.62
C MET A 117 -9.59 -7.01 -3.29
N TYR A 118 -8.38 -6.53 -2.96
CA TYR A 118 -7.60 -6.90 -1.78
C TYR A 118 -7.23 -5.65 -0.96
N PRO A 119 -8.19 -5.03 -0.25
CA PRO A 119 -8.00 -3.77 0.45
C PRO A 119 -6.88 -3.80 1.50
N TYR A 120 -6.59 -4.96 2.09
CA TYR A 120 -5.49 -5.13 3.05
C TYR A 120 -4.11 -5.00 2.41
N CYS A 121 -3.99 -5.24 1.09
CA CYS A 121 -2.77 -4.98 0.32
C CYS A 121 -2.57 -3.48 -0.01
N LEU A 122 -3.46 -2.59 0.42
CA LEU A 122 -3.39 -1.16 0.15
C LEU A 122 -3.18 -0.31 1.41
N LYS A 123 -3.29 -0.92 2.60
CA LYS A 123 -3.24 -0.22 3.89
C LYS A 123 -1.91 -0.45 4.59
N ILE A 124 -1.17 0.63 4.80
CA ILE A 124 0.13 0.62 5.46
C ILE A 124 0.15 1.59 6.63
N ASN A 125 0.84 1.20 7.69
CA ASN A 125 1.32 2.13 8.69
C ASN A 125 2.66 2.70 8.20
N CYS A 126 2.63 3.93 7.68
CA CYS A 126 3.82 4.54 7.06
C CYS A 126 4.97 4.82 8.02
N ILE A 127 4.71 4.87 9.33
CA ILE A 127 5.69 5.16 10.37
C ILE A 127 6.41 3.87 10.76
N SER A 128 5.63 2.82 11.04
CA SER A 128 6.13 1.49 11.39
C SER A 128 6.56 0.68 10.17
N LYS A 129 6.31 1.18 8.95
CA LYS A 129 6.71 0.59 7.67
C LYS A 129 6.24 -0.85 7.49
N CYS A 130 4.96 -1.07 7.78
CA CYS A 130 4.31 -2.37 7.70
C CYS A 130 2.89 -2.24 7.16
N PHE A 131 2.34 -3.35 6.67
CA PHE A 131 0.91 -3.41 6.36
C PHE A 131 0.11 -3.49 7.65
N GLU A 132 -1.01 -2.76 7.73
CA GLU A 132 -1.85 -2.75 8.93
C GLU A 132 -2.43 -4.14 9.27
N ALA A 133 -2.56 -5.01 8.25
CA ALA A 133 -3.04 -6.38 8.42
C ALA A 133 -2.01 -7.35 9.03
N GLN A 134 -0.73 -6.95 9.06
CA GLN A 134 0.37 -7.80 9.48
C GLN A 134 0.37 -7.96 11.01
N ILE A 135 0.56 -9.18 11.50
CA ILE A 135 0.43 -9.53 12.93
C ILE A 135 1.34 -8.72 13.87
N ASP A 136 2.50 -8.28 13.39
CA ASP A 136 3.51 -7.53 14.13
C ASP A 136 3.51 -6.02 13.78
N CYS A 137 2.53 -5.55 12.99
CA CYS A 137 2.39 -4.13 12.71
C CYS A 137 1.72 -3.42 13.90
N PRO A 138 2.36 -2.41 14.52
CA PRO A 138 1.78 -1.71 15.66
C PRO A 138 0.44 -1.05 15.31
N ASP A 139 -0.58 -1.33 16.12
CA ASP A 139 -1.85 -0.62 16.04
C ASP A 139 -1.62 0.87 16.24
N THR A 140 -2.09 1.67 15.28
CA THR A 140 -2.11 3.14 15.41
C THR A 140 -2.93 3.61 16.61
N LEU A 141 -3.76 2.74 17.20
CA LEU A 141 -4.60 3.01 18.37
C LEU A 141 -3.91 2.77 19.73
N ASN A 142 -2.79 2.04 19.79
CA ASN A 142 -2.18 1.63 21.06
C ASN A 142 -0.95 2.44 21.49
N SER A 143 -0.57 3.48 20.72
CA SER A 143 0.59 4.31 21.06
C SER A 143 0.27 5.53 21.95
N SER A 144 -0.96 5.66 22.45
CA SER A 144 -1.37 6.79 23.29
C SER A 144 -1.72 6.45 24.75
N ASN A 145 -1.69 5.19 25.18
CA ASN A 145 -2.09 4.82 26.56
C ASN A 145 -1.05 4.01 27.35
N SER A 146 0.23 4.36 27.22
CA SER A 146 1.27 3.81 28.09
C SER A 146 2.16 4.91 28.68
N LYS A 147 1.86 5.21 29.95
CA LYS A 147 2.64 5.95 30.97
C LYS A 147 2.26 7.41 31.24
N ALA A 148 1.23 7.57 32.07
CA ALA A 148 1.30 8.47 33.21
C ALA A 148 0.39 7.94 34.33
N THR A 149 0.95 7.11 35.22
CA THR A 149 0.41 7.03 36.59
C THR A 149 1.59 7.07 37.54
N THR A 150 1.81 8.26 38.07
CA THR A 150 2.70 8.57 39.19
C THR A 150 2.15 7.86 40.43
N GLU A 151 2.83 6.84 40.93
CA GLU A 151 2.54 6.32 42.27
C GLU A 151 3.15 7.29 43.30
N ILE A 152 2.26 7.96 44.02
CA ILE A 152 2.56 8.79 45.18
C ILE A 152 2.94 7.85 46.33
N LYS A 153 4.18 7.98 46.80
CA LYS A 153 4.72 7.31 47.98
C LYS A 153 4.03 7.87 49.24
N PRO A 154 3.44 7.06 50.15
CA PRO A 154 2.90 7.59 51.40
C PRO A 154 4.04 7.98 52.33
N THR A 155 4.02 9.24 52.76
CA THR A 155 4.87 9.79 53.83
C THR A 155 4.46 9.17 55.15
N HIS A 156 5.40 8.50 55.84
CA HIS A 156 5.25 8.10 57.23
C HIS A 156 5.64 9.30 58.11
N GLN A 157 4.73 9.75 58.98
CA GLN A 157 5.04 10.69 60.05
C GLN A 157 4.52 10.14 61.38
N MET A 158 5.49 9.98 62.29
CA MET A 158 5.48 9.92 63.76
C MET A 158 4.53 8.95 64.46
#